data_AF-A0AA97D4N7-F1
#
_entry.id   AF-A0AA97D4N7-F1
#
_cell.length_a   1.000
_cell.length_b   1.000
_cell.length_c   1.000
_cell.angle_alpha   90.00
_cell.angle_beta   90.00
_cell.angle_gamma   90.00
#
_symmetry.space_group_name_H-M   'P 1'
#
loop_
_entity.id
_entity.type
_entity.pdbx_description
1 polymer ?
#
loop_
_entity_poly.entity_id
_entity_poly.type
_entity_poly.pdbx_seq_one_letter_code
_entity_poly.pdbx_strand_id
1 'polypeptide(L)'
;MEQQHQQTLTQLVNDVYNKPDLIEEHQPLIEPLLTDLVSNAPSGFEGMAAMINTHISNGFKFKNPKIQQFELESGLLKLKTYFQKINL
;
A
#
# COMPACT_ATOMS: atom_id res chain seq x y z
N MET A 1 -3.16 -13.33 -2.72
CA MET A 1 -3.93 -12.44 -1.84
C MET A 1 -5.41 -12.49 -2.21
N GLU A 2 -6.28 -12.70 -1.23
CA GLU A 2 -7.74 -12.73 -1.41
C GLU A 2 -8.33 -11.34 -1.69
N GLN A 3 -9.48 -11.27 -2.39
CA GLN A 3 -10.11 -9.99 -2.77
C GLN A 3 -10.43 -9.09 -1.56
N GLN A 4 -10.81 -9.68 -0.42
CA GLN A 4 -11.05 -8.95 0.82
C GLN A 4 -9.80 -8.22 1.29
N HIS A 5 -8.63 -8.88 1.31
CA HIS A 5 -7.36 -8.26 1.67
C HIS A 5 -6.98 -7.10 0.74
N GLN A 6 -7.28 -7.21 -0.56
CA GLN A 6 -7.03 -6.13 -1.52
C GLN A 6 -7.84 -4.87 -1.18
N GLN A 7 -9.13 -5.04 -0.86
CA GLN A 7 -10.03 -3.95 -0.46
C GLN A 7 -9.61 -3.35 0.87
N THR A 8 -9.32 -4.19 1.88
CA THR A 8 -8.87 -3.75 3.20
C THR A 8 -7.57 -2.95 3.10
N LEU A 9 -6.57 -3.45 2.38
CA LEU A 9 -5.30 -2.74 2.18
C LEU A 9 -5.53 -1.38 1.51
N THR A 10 -6.35 -1.34 0.46
CA THR A 10 -6.67 -0.09 -0.26
C THR A 10 -7.36 0.93 0.64
N GLN A 11 -8.31 0.49 1.49
CA GLN A 11 -9.02 1.37 2.40
C GLN A 11 -8.09 1.94 3.48
N LEU A 12 -7.31 1.07 4.15
CA LEU A 12 -6.42 1.49 5.23
C LEU A 12 -5.37 2.51 4.76
N VAL A 13 -4.79 2.30 3.57
CA VAL A 13 -3.80 3.23 3.01
C VAL A 13 -4.48 4.55 2.59
N ASN A 14 -5.71 4.51 2.07
CA ASN A 14 -6.48 5.72 1.77
C ASN A 14 -6.84 6.51 3.03
N ASP A 15 -7.20 5.83 4.12
CA ASP A 15 -7.51 6.48 5.40
C ASP A 15 -6.30 7.26 5.91
N VAL A 16 -5.12 6.63 5.89
CA VAL A 16 -3.86 7.27 6.28
C VAL A 16 -3.49 8.42 5.34
N TYR A 17 -3.67 8.25 4.03
CA TYR A 17 -3.44 9.32 3.06
C TYR A 17 -4.31 10.56 3.31
N ASN A 18 -5.59 10.36 3.64
CA ASN A 18 -6.54 11.44 3.90
C ASN A 18 -6.41 12.01 5.32
N LYS A 19 -6.00 11.19 6.29
CA LYS A 19 -5.86 11.55 7.70
C LYS A 19 -4.59 10.90 8.29
N PRO A 20 -3.43 11.58 8.19
CA PRO A 20 -2.15 11.07 8.69
C PRO A 20 -2.13 10.71 10.19
N ASP A 21 -3.02 11.30 11.00
CA ASP A 21 -3.16 10.97 12.42
C ASP A 21 -3.56 9.50 12.67
N LEU A 22 -4.05 8.79 11.65
CA LEU A 22 -4.41 7.37 11.73
C LEU A 22 -3.22 6.43 11.55
N ILE A 23 -2.00 6.91 11.28
CA ILE A 23 -0.83 6.05 11.03
C ILE A 23 -0.59 5.06 12.17
N GLU A 24 -0.64 5.51 13.43
CA GLU A 24 -0.35 4.65 14.58
C GLU A 24 -1.37 3.50 14.72
N GLU A 25 -2.62 3.74 14.35
CA GLU A 25 -3.70 2.73 14.37
C GLU A 25 -3.63 1.79 13.16
N HIS A 26 -3.37 2.36 11.97
CA HIS A 26 -3.53 1.64 10.70
C HIS A 26 -2.25 0.94 10.25
N GLN A 27 -1.06 1.44 10.59
CA GLN A 27 0.21 0.83 10.17
C GLN A 27 0.34 -0.65 10.57
N PRO A 28 0.04 -1.07 11.82
CA PRO A 28 0.11 -2.48 12.21
C PRO A 28 -0.85 -3.39 11.43
N LEU A 29 -1.92 -2.83 10.86
CA LEU A 29 -2.88 -3.55 10.02
C LEU A 29 -2.43 -3.60 8.55
N ILE A 30 -1.72 -2.56 8.09
CA ILE A 30 -1.23 -2.46 6.71
C ILE A 30 0.01 -3.35 6.49
N GLU A 31 0.96 -3.38 7.42
CA GLU A 31 2.24 -4.09 7.24
C GLU A 31 2.10 -5.60 6.92
N PRO A 32 1.21 -6.37 7.59
CA PRO A 32 0.98 -7.76 7.22
C PRO A 32 0.38 -7.91 5.82
N LEU A 33 -0.51 -7.01 5.42
CA LEU A 33 -1.12 -7.01 4.09
C LEU A 33 -0.11 -6.66 2.99
N LEU A 34 0.82 -5.73 3.24
CA LEU A 34 1.92 -5.46 2.31
C LEU A 34 2.87 -6.65 2.18
N THR A 35 3.12 -7.36 3.28
CA THR A 35 3.91 -8.59 3.27
C THR A 35 3.22 -9.66 2.42
N ASP A 36 1.92 -9.88 2.65
CA ASP A 36 1.10 -10.81 1.86
C ASP A 36 1.09 -10.44 0.37
N LEU A 37 0.99 -9.15 0.05
CA LEU A 37 1.02 -8.64 -1.32
C LEU A 37 2.32 -9.03 -2.04
N VAL A 38 3.47 -8.87 -1.38
CA VAL A 38 4.79 -9.18 -1.94
C VAL A 38 5.00 -10.69 -2.04
N SER A 39 4.66 -11.44 -0.98
CA SER A 39 4.86 -12.89 -0.94
C SER A 39 3.98 -13.66 -1.93
N ASN A 40 2.79 -13.14 -2.23
CA ASN A 40 1.82 -13.76 -3.13
C ASN A 40 1.67 -13.00 -4.46
N ALA A 41 2.69 -12.22 -4.85
CA ALA A 41 2.70 -11.55 -6.13
C ALA A 41 2.73 -12.57 -7.29
N PRO A 42 1.84 -12.47 -8.29
CA PRO A 42 1.92 -13.31 -9.47
C PRO A 42 3.22 -13.11 -10.24
N SER A 43 3.65 -14.14 -10.98
CA SER A 43 4.83 -14.06 -11.85
C SER A 43 4.73 -12.87 -12.80
N GLY A 44 5.77 -12.05 -12.86
CA GLY A 44 5.84 -10.84 -13.68
C GLY A 44 5.30 -9.58 -12.98
N PHE A 45 4.80 -9.68 -11.75
CA PHE A 45 4.28 -8.56 -10.97
C PHE A 45 5.04 -8.30 -9.65
N GLU A 46 6.05 -9.11 -9.33
CA GLU A 46 6.83 -9.05 -8.09
C GLU A 46 7.49 -7.68 -7.92
N GLY A 47 8.06 -7.12 -8.99
CA GLY A 47 8.66 -5.78 -8.97
C GLY A 47 7.63 -4.68 -8.65
N MET A 48 6.39 -4.83 -9.13
CA MET A 48 5.32 -3.88 -8.85
C MET A 48 4.83 -3.99 -7.41
N ALA A 49 4.68 -5.22 -6.89
CA ALA A 49 4.36 -5.46 -5.48
C ALA A 49 5.44 -4.87 -4.54
N ALA A 50 6.73 -5.08 -4.87
CA ALA A 50 7.84 -4.51 -4.12
C ALA A 50 7.86 -2.97 -4.13
N MET A 51 7.55 -2.34 -5.28
CA MET A 51 7.42 -0.88 -5.38
C MET A 51 6.27 -0.34 -4.53
N ILE A 52 5.12 -1.01 -4.53
CA ILE A 52 3.97 -0.64 -3.69
C ILE A 52 4.36 -0.68 -2.21
N ASN A 53 4.95 -1.80 -1.77
CA ASN A 53 5.42 -1.96 -0.40
C ASN A 53 6.41 -0.85 0.00
N THR A 54 7.36 -0.53 -0.89
CA THR A 54 8.37 0.51 -0.65
C THR A 54 7.73 1.87 -0.44
N HIS A 55 6.85 2.30 -1.35
CA HIS A 55 6.19 3.60 -1.26
C HIS A 55 5.32 3.71 0.00
N ILE A 56 4.48 2.71 0.28
CA ILE A 56 3.60 2.76 1.44
C ILE A 56 4.40 2.73 2.75
N SER A 57 5.43 1.87 2.85
CA SER A 57 6.34 1.83 4.00
C SER A 57 7.09 3.15 4.21
N ASN A 58 7.50 3.82 3.12
CA ASN A 58 8.13 5.13 3.20
C ASN A 58 7.17 6.21 3.70
N GLY A 59 5.88 6.13 3.34
CA GLY A 59 4.83 6.99 3.87
C GLY A 59 4.76 6.98 5.40
N PHE A 60 5.03 5.85 6.04
CA PHE A 60 5.07 5.75 7.51
C PHE A 60 6.40 6.23 8.12
N LYS A 61 7.51 6.12 7.38
CA LYS A 61 8.86 6.48 7.87
C LYS A 61 9.12 7.98 7.80
N PHE A 62 8.66 8.65 6.75
CA PHE A 62 8.96 10.07 6.56
C PHE A 62 8.08 10.96 7.42
N LYS A 63 8.72 11.83 8.22
CA LYS A 63 8.03 12.81 9.07
C LYS A 63 7.64 14.11 8.35
N ASN A 64 8.18 14.33 7.14
CA ASN A 64 7.82 15.50 6.35
C ASN A 64 6.45 15.26 5.69
N PRO A 65 5.43 16.09 5.97
CA PRO A 65 4.07 15.84 5.47
C PRO A 65 3.98 15.78 3.94
N LYS A 66 4.77 16.59 3.22
CA LYS A 66 4.76 16.59 1.74
C LYS A 66 5.36 15.30 1.17
N ILE A 67 6.45 14.81 1.77
CA ILE A 67 7.09 13.57 1.34
C ILE A 67 6.20 12.38 1.67
N GLN A 68 5.64 12.34 2.88
CA GLN A 68 4.69 11.32 3.30
C GLN A 68 3.49 11.25 2.34
N GLN A 69 2.86 12.38 2.06
CA GLN A 69 1.70 12.43 1.17
C GLN A 69 2.05 11.95 -0.24
N PHE A 70 3.20 12.36 -0.78
CA PHE A 70 3.70 11.89 -2.07
C PHE A 70 3.91 10.36 -2.11
N GLU A 71 4.54 9.81 -1.08
CA GLU A 71 4.81 8.37 -0.99
C GLU A 71 3.51 7.56 -0.92
N LEU A 72 2.55 7.99 -0.09
CA LEU A 72 1.25 7.35 0.04
C LEU A 72 0.42 7.44 -1.26
N GLU A 73 0.40 8.59 -1.92
CA GLU A 73 -0.28 8.77 -3.21
C GLU A 73 0.33 7.88 -4.30
N SER A 74 1.65 7.86 -4.39
CA SER A 74 2.40 7.02 -5.32
C SER A 74 2.14 5.52 -5.07
N GLY A 75 2.05 5.12 -3.80
CA GLY A 75 1.69 3.78 -3.37
C GLY A 75 0.26 3.41 -3.79
N LEU A 76 -0.73 4.27 -3.52
CA LEU A 76 -2.13 4.08 -3.87
C LEU A 76 -2.36 3.96 -5.38
N LEU A 77 -1.73 4.83 -6.17
CA LEU A 77 -1.83 4.80 -7.63
C LEU A 77 -1.33 3.45 -8.18
N LYS A 78 -0.19 2.97 -7.67
CA LYS A 78 0.37 1.68 -8.07
C LYS A 78 -0.49 0.53 -7.57
N LEU A 79 -0.99 0.57 -6.34
CA LEU A 79 -1.86 -0.45 -5.77
C LEU A 79 -3.13 -0.64 -6.60
N LYS A 80 -3.79 0.46 -6.98
CA LYS A 80 -4.94 0.44 -7.88
C LYS A 80 -4.59 -0.18 -9.23
N THR A 81 -3.48 0.24 -9.84
CA THR A 81 -3.04 -0.28 -11.14
C THR A 81 -2.69 -1.77 -11.06
N TYR A 82 -2.09 -2.21 -9.95
CA TYR A 82 -1.71 -3.60 -9.72
C TYR A 82 -2.94 -4.50 -9.65
N PHE A 83 -3.93 -4.14 -8.81
CA PHE A 83 -5.17 -4.91 -8.70
C PHE A 83 -6.01 -4.90 -9.97
N GLN A 84 -5.96 -3.82 -10.76
CA GLN A 84 -6.57 -3.83 -12.09
C GLN A 84 -5.91 -4.85 -13.02
N LYS A 85 -4.57 -4.96 -13.00
CA LYS A 85 -3.83 -5.83 -13.92
C LYS A 85 -3.89 -7.31 -13.57
N ILE A 86 -3.91 -7.67 -12.28
CA ILE A 86 -3.93 -9.08 -11.87
C ILE A 86 -5.33 -9.71 -11.90
N ASN A 87 -6.38 -8.89 -11.96
CA ASN A 87 -7.77 -9.33 -12.07
C ASN A 87 -8.29 -9.23 -13.53
N LEU A 88 -7.38 -9.02 -14.50
CA LEU A 88 -7.63 -9.04 -15.94
C LEU A 88 -7.22 -10.38 -16.56
#